data_AF-A0A7W1JE02-F1
#
_entry.id   AF-A0A7W1JE02-F1
#
_cell.length_a   1.000
_cell.length_b   1.000
_cell.length_c   1.000
_cell.angle_alpha   90.00
_cell.angle_beta   90.00
_cell.angle_gamma   90.00
#
_symmetry.space_group_name_H-M   'P 1'
#
loop_
_entity.id
_entity.type
_entity.pdbx_description
1 polymer ?
#
loop_
_entity_poly.entity_id
_entity_poly.type
_entity_poly.pdbx_seq_one_letter_code
_entity_poly.pdbx_strand_id
1 'polypeptide(L)'
;MFQIKAAFDEQLEFKTTLARAREFFGNLRNFAELMPGIEKIATEAGGVARWLIRADVPVIGAIRQSFAVQQTDNQPARIEWSPVAGEQKNLLRYSAQFEERGAEAVLVRIMQRVELRRQSARELHLLAGLAGESRLSTEMQKGVTEMMRAFLQRARIRLEGSN
;
A
#
# COMPACT_ATOMS: atom_id res chain seq x y z
N MET A 1 -15.01 -5.49 18.79
CA MET A 1 -14.02 -5.98 17.82
C MET A 1 -12.99 -4.88 17.62
N PHE A 2 -11.72 -5.20 17.78
CA PHE A 2 -10.61 -4.23 17.73
C PHE A 2 -10.18 -3.99 16.29
N GLN A 3 -10.11 -2.73 15.86
CA GLN A 3 -9.80 -2.36 14.47
C GLN A 3 -8.69 -1.31 14.40
N ILE A 4 -7.67 -1.57 13.60
CA ILE A 4 -6.67 -0.55 13.25
C ILE A 4 -6.87 -0.18 11.79
N LYS A 5 -7.00 1.12 11.50
CA LYS A 5 -7.21 1.63 10.14
C LYS A 5 -6.17 2.69 9.80
N ALA A 6 -5.72 2.67 8.55
CA ALA A 6 -4.88 3.69 7.95
C ALA A 6 -5.26 3.88 6.48
N ALA A 7 -5.22 5.11 6.00
CA ALA A 7 -5.51 5.45 4.63
C ALA A 7 -4.53 6.50 4.10
N PHE A 8 -4.09 6.32 2.86
CA PHE A 8 -3.30 7.27 2.11
C PHE A 8 -4.08 7.63 0.85
N ASP A 9 -4.14 8.92 0.53
CA ASP A 9 -4.74 9.46 -0.69
C ASP A 9 -3.96 10.71 -1.08
N GLU A 10 -3.09 10.59 -2.09
CA GLU A 10 -2.35 11.71 -2.63
C GLU A 10 -2.34 11.65 -4.16
N GLN A 11 -2.22 12.82 -4.78
CA GLN A 11 -2.17 12.98 -6.22
C GLN A 11 -0.87 13.72 -6.58
N LEU A 12 -0.12 13.17 -7.52
CA LEU A 12 1.17 13.71 -7.94
C LEU A 12 1.31 13.68 -9.45
N GLU A 13 1.95 14.71 -10.00
CA GLU A 13 2.40 14.72 -11.38
C GLU A 13 3.76 14.03 -11.50
N PHE A 14 3.92 13.23 -12.55
CA PHE A 14 5.15 12.57 -12.95
C PHE A 14 5.50 12.97 -14.38
N LYS A 15 6.76 13.35 -14.60
CA LYS A 15 7.29 13.64 -15.95
C LYS A 15 7.60 12.34 -16.68
N THR A 16 6.58 11.73 -17.26
CA THR A 16 6.67 10.46 -17.97
C THR A 16 5.44 10.27 -18.87
N THR A 17 5.42 9.20 -19.67
CA THR A 17 4.25 8.87 -20.49
C THR A 17 3.22 8.05 -19.70
N LEU A 18 1.95 8.10 -20.11
CA LEU A 18 0.88 7.32 -19.47
C LEU A 18 1.20 5.83 -19.41
N ALA A 19 1.71 5.27 -20.52
CA ALA A 19 2.09 3.87 -20.62
C ALA A 19 3.15 3.49 -19.56
N ARG A 20 4.19 4.31 -19.41
CA ARG A 20 5.30 4.07 -18.48
C ARG A 20 4.87 4.23 -17.02
N ALA A 21 4.07 5.25 -16.70
CA ALA A 21 3.50 5.41 -15.37
C ALA A 21 2.62 4.19 -15.00
N ARG A 22 1.77 3.77 -15.93
CA ARG A 22 0.85 2.64 -15.72
C ARG A 22 1.59 1.32 -15.53
N GLU A 23 2.59 1.05 -16.35
CA GLU A 23 3.45 -0.13 -16.20
C GLU A 23 4.14 -0.11 -14.83
N PHE A 24 4.69 1.04 -14.43
CA PHE A 24 5.38 1.17 -13.16
C PHE A 24 4.45 0.92 -11.95
N PHE A 25 3.31 1.61 -11.88
CA PHE A 25 2.37 1.52 -10.76
C PHE A 25 1.51 0.24 -10.78
N GLY A 26 1.48 -0.47 -11.91
CA GLY A 26 0.85 -1.79 -12.04
C GLY A 26 1.75 -2.97 -11.70
N ASN A 27 3.08 -2.79 -11.76
CA ASN A 27 4.03 -3.85 -11.48
C ASN A 27 4.36 -3.93 -9.99
N LEU A 28 3.82 -4.96 -9.33
CA LEU A 28 4.02 -5.18 -7.90
C LEU A 28 5.49 -5.37 -7.49
N ARG A 29 6.39 -5.73 -8.41
CA ARG A 29 7.83 -5.81 -8.11
C ARG A 29 8.40 -4.44 -7.72
N ASN A 30 7.90 -3.35 -8.30
CA ASN A 30 8.33 -2.00 -7.95
C ASN A 30 7.96 -1.66 -6.49
N PHE A 31 6.85 -2.19 -5.99
CA PHE A 31 6.47 -2.02 -4.59
C PHE A 31 7.42 -2.78 -3.68
N ALA A 32 7.71 -4.05 -4.01
CA ALA A 32 8.66 -4.86 -3.23
C ALA A 32 10.08 -4.28 -3.22
N GLU A 33 10.52 -3.64 -4.31
CA GLU A 33 11.85 -3.04 -4.41
C GLU A 33 11.93 -1.66 -3.74
N LEU A 34 10.92 -0.81 -3.93
CA LEU A 34 11.03 0.62 -3.62
C LEU A 34 10.25 1.04 -2.37
N MET A 35 9.22 0.30 -1.96
CA MET A 35 8.43 0.67 -0.78
C MET A 35 9.08 0.13 0.50
N PRO A 36 9.48 0.99 1.45
CA PRO A 36 10.05 0.51 2.71
C PRO A 36 9.02 -0.31 3.49
N GLY A 37 9.48 -1.26 4.31
CA GLY A 37 8.58 -2.11 5.10
C GLY A 37 7.90 -3.24 4.32
N ILE A 38 7.91 -3.24 2.99
CA ILE A 38 7.56 -4.44 2.22
C ILE A 38 8.75 -5.39 2.26
N GLU A 39 8.54 -6.56 2.85
CA GLU A 39 9.58 -7.60 2.92
C GLU A 39 9.49 -8.57 1.75
N LYS A 40 8.27 -8.86 1.29
CA LYS A 40 8.04 -9.77 0.18
C LYS A 40 6.70 -9.49 -0.47
N ILE A 41 6.66 -9.56 -1.80
CA ILE A 41 5.42 -9.78 -2.55
C ILE A 41 5.58 -11.06 -3.35
N ALA A 42 4.69 -12.01 -3.14
CA ALA A 42 4.66 -13.27 -3.87
C ALA A 42 3.35 -13.37 -4.67
N THR A 43 3.44 -13.64 -5.96
CA THR A 43 2.27 -14.00 -6.77
C THR A 43 2.01 -15.49 -6.63
N GLU A 44 0.79 -15.83 -6.27
CA GLU A 44 0.29 -17.18 -6.07
C GLU A 44 -0.61 -17.59 -7.25
N ALA A 45 -0.98 -18.87 -7.31
CA ALA A 45 -1.95 -19.35 -8.28
C ALA A 45 -3.29 -18.59 -8.16
N GLY A 46 -4.00 -18.41 -9.27
CA GLY A 46 -5.30 -17.71 -9.29
C GLY A 46 -5.22 -16.19 -9.23
N GLY A 47 -4.06 -15.58 -9.50
CA GLY A 47 -3.92 -14.12 -9.59
C GLY A 47 -3.88 -13.40 -8.24
N VAL A 48 -3.68 -14.15 -7.15
CA VAL A 48 -3.52 -13.60 -5.80
C VAL A 48 -2.08 -13.13 -5.62
N ALA A 49 -1.89 -11.92 -5.11
CA ALA A 49 -0.61 -11.42 -4.64
C ALA A 49 -0.62 -11.35 -3.11
N ARG A 50 0.37 -11.96 -2.47
CA ARG A 50 0.55 -11.94 -1.02
C ARG A 50 1.66 -10.96 -0.64
N TRP A 51 1.28 -9.92 0.10
CA TRP A 51 2.17 -8.87 0.56
C TRP A 51 2.53 -9.13 2.01
N LEU A 52 3.80 -9.38 2.28
CA LEU A 52 4.34 -9.45 3.63
C LEU A 52 4.92 -8.08 3.98
N ILE A 53 4.25 -7.40 4.91
CA ILE A 53 4.61 -6.05 5.34
C ILE A 53 5.05 -6.11 6.79
N ARG A 54 6.22 -5.51 7.07
CA ARG A 54 6.72 -5.24 8.41
C ARG A 54 6.67 -3.73 8.65
N ALA A 55 6.01 -3.34 9.73
CA ALA A 55 5.99 -1.98 10.21
C ALA A 55 6.49 -1.95 11.66
N ASP A 56 7.41 -1.03 11.96
CA ASP A 56 7.82 -0.78 13.33
C ASP A 56 6.85 0.22 13.95
N VAL A 57 6.07 -0.22 14.95
CA VAL A 57 5.11 0.65 15.64
C VAL A 57 5.73 1.10 16.97
N PRO A 58 5.84 2.41 17.23
CA PRO A 58 6.32 2.92 18.50
C PRO A 58 5.59 2.27 19.68
N VAL A 59 6.30 2.00 20.78
CA VAL A 59 5.78 1.39 22.02
C VAL A 59 5.48 -0.12 21.94
N ILE A 60 5.05 -0.65 20.78
CA ILE A 60 4.69 -2.07 20.66
C ILE A 60 5.64 -2.89 19.78
N GLY A 61 6.62 -2.26 19.13
CA GLY A 61 7.65 -2.95 18.36
C GLY A 61 7.21 -3.32 16.93
N ALA A 62 7.96 -4.23 16.31
CA ALA A 62 7.73 -4.66 14.94
C ALA A 62 6.47 -5.52 14.81
N ILE A 63 5.56 -5.13 13.92
CA ILE A 63 4.42 -5.93 13.51
C ILE A 63 4.66 -6.42 12.09
N ARG A 64 4.52 -7.73 11.89
CA ARG A 64 4.54 -8.37 10.57
C ARG A 64 3.15 -8.84 10.21
N GLN A 65 2.60 -8.38 9.09
CA GLN A 65 1.28 -8.76 8.59
C GLN A 65 1.34 -9.22 7.14
N SER A 66 0.54 -10.24 6.85
CA SER A 66 0.36 -10.76 5.50
C SER A 66 -1.00 -10.32 4.97
N PHE A 67 -1.03 -9.74 3.77
CA PHE A 67 -2.23 -9.30 3.07
C PHE A 67 -2.35 -10.06 1.75
N ALA A 68 -3.48 -10.72 1.54
CA ALA A 68 -3.81 -11.36 0.27
C ALA A 68 -4.69 -10.42 -0.55
N VAL A 69 -4.20 -10.02 -1.72
CA VAL A 69 -4.92 -9.13 -2.64
C VAL A 69 -5.04 -9.75 -4.02
N GLN A 70 -6.06 -9.34 -4.76
CA GLN A 70 -6.29 -9.72 -6.16
C GLN A 70 -6.53 -8.45 -6.98
N GLN A 71 -6.13 -8.46 -8.24
CA GLN A 71 -6.39 -7.34 -9.13
C GLN A 71 -7.88 -7.31 -9.48
N THR A 72 -8.58 -6.25 -9.06
CA THR A 72 -10.03 -6.08 -9.30
C THR A 72 -10.33 -5.05 -10.38
N ASP A 73 -9.37 -4.21 -10.73
CA ASP A 73 -9.46 -3.27 -11.86
C ASP A 73 -8.10 -3.21 -12.58
N ASN A 74 -8.13 -3.25 -13.91
CA ASN A 74 -6.95 -3.19 -14.76
C ASN A 74 -7.26 -2.43 -16.07
N GLN A 75 -7.95 -1.30 -15.96
CA GLN A 75 -8.28 -0.42 -17.09
C GLN A 75 -7.12 0.51 -17.48
N PRO A 76 -7.17 1.16 -18.66
CA PRO A 76 -6.14 2.11 -19.06
C PRO A 76 -5.93 3.27 -18.06
N ALA A 77 -7.02 3.83 -17.53
CA ALA A 77 -7.00 4.95 -16.60
C ALA A 77 -6.98 4.55 -15.12
N ARG A 78 -7.03 3.25 -14.79
CA ARG A 78 -7.09 2.79 -13.41
C ARG A 78 -6.58 1.37 -13.20
N ILE A 79 -5.87 1.18 -12.09
CA ILE A 79 -5.51 -0.12 -11.56
C ILE A 79 -6.03 -0.21 -10.13
N GLU A 80 -6.56 -1.36 -9.74
CA GLU A 80 -6.95 -1.63 -8.36
C GLU A 80 -6.59 -3.06 -7.96
N TRP A 81 -6.01 -3.17 -6.76
CA TRP A 81 -5.82 -4.40 -6.02
C TRP A 81 -6.67 -4.34 -4.76
N SER A 82 -7.53 -5.33 -4.57
CA SER A 82 -8.45 -5.43 -3.43
C SER A 82 -8.18 -6.68 -2.61
N PRO A 83 -8.64 -6.76 -1.35
CA PRO A 83 -8.58 -7.99 -0.58
C PRO A 83 -9.24 -9.15 -1.34
N VAL A 84 -8.66 -10.34 -1.23
CA VAL A 84 -9.28 -11.56 -1.77
C VAL A 84 -10.66 -11.81 -1.15
N ALA A 85 -11.54 -12.46 -1.90
CA ALA A 85 -12.88 -12.77 -1.41
C ALA A 85 -12.81 -13.58 -0.10
N GLY A 86 -13.59 -13.17 0.90
CA GLY A 86 -13.64 -13.84 2.20
C GLY A 86 -12.55 -13.42 3.20
N GLU A 87 -11.56 -12.61 2.82
CA GLU A 87 -10.62 -12.02 3.78
C GLU A 87 -11.36 -11.04 4.71
N GLN A 88 -11.15 -11.17 6.03
CA GLN A 88 -11.87 -10.41 7.06
C GLN A 88 -10.96 -9.83 8.14
N LYS A 89 -9.67 -10.19 8.17
CA LYS A 89 -8.72 -9.83 9.22
C LYS A 89 -7.67 -8.84 8.73
N ASN A 90 -7.11 -9.05 7.55
CA ASN A 90 -6.02 -8.25 7.01
C ASN A 90 -6.41 -7.69 5.65
N LEU A 91 -6.94 -6.48 5.64
CA LEU A 91 -7.50 -5.87 4.45
C LEU A 91 -6.51 -4.83 3.92
N LEU A 92 -6.04 -5.04 2.69
CA LEU A 92 -5.25 -4.08 1.93
C LEU A 92 -6.00 -3.78 0.63
N ARG A 93 -6.23 -2.50 0.36
CA ARG A 93 -6.67 -2.03 -0.94
C ARG A 93 -5.70 -1.00 -1.45
N TYR A 94 -5.26 -1.14 -2.69
CA TYR A 94 -4.44 -0.18 -3.40
C TYR A 94 -5.10 0.15 -4.73
N SER A 95 -5.11 1.43 -5.11
CA SER A 95 -5.51 1.84 -6.45
C SER A 95 -4.66 3.00 -6.95
N ALA A 96 -4.38 2.97 -8.25
CA ALA A 96 -3.81 4.08 -8.98
C ALA A 96 -4.76 4.52 -10.08
N GLN A 97 -5.05 5.81 -10.15
CA GLN A 97 -5.78 6.44 -11.26
C GLN A 97 -4.82 7.32 -12.03
N PHE A 98 -4.93 7.31 -13.36
CA PHE A 98 -4.02 7.98 -14.26
C PHE A 98 -4.78 8.96 -15.15
N GLU A 99 -4.29 10.19 -15.24
CA GLU A 99 -4.80 11.23 -16.13
C GLU A 99 -3.64 11.86 -16.89
N GLU A 100 -3.74 11.93 -18.21
CA GLU A 100 -2.71 12.51 -19.07
C GLU A 100 -2.71 14.04 -18.96
N ARG A 101 -1.53 14.64 -18.82
CA ARG A 101 -1.30 16.08 -18.75
C ARG A 101 -0.33 16.51 -19.86
N GLY A 102 -0.69 16.18 -21.10
CA GLY A 102 0.18 16.37 -22.26
C GLY A 102 1.13 15.19 -22.51
N ALA A 103 2.00 15.30 -23.52
CA ALA A 103 2.75 14.16 -24.06
C ALA A 103 3.76 13.51 -23.09
N GLU A 104 4.27 14.26 -22.11
CA GLU A 104 5.33 13.81 -21.20
C GLU A 104 5.00 14.08 -19.71
N ALA A 105 3.73 14.28 -19.38
CA ALA A 105 3.31 14.40 -17.99
C ALA A 105 2.03 13.63 -17.72
N VAL A 106 2.00 12.95 -16.58
CA VAL A 106 0.86 12.15 -16.12
C VAL A 106 0.59 12.50 -14.67
N LEU A 107 -0.66 12.78 -14.39
CA LEU A 107 -1.18 12.93 -13.04
C LEU A 107 -1.61 11.56 -12.54
N VAL A 108 -1.04 11.13 -11.41
CA VAL A 108 -1.34 9.84 -10.79
C VAL A 108 -1.93 10.09 -9.41
N ARG A 109 -3.17 9.64 -9.21
CA ARG A 109 -3.81 9.61 -7.88
C ARG A 109 -3.64 8.22 -7.28
N ILE A 110 -2.99 8.15 -6.13
CA ILE A 110 -2.73 6.91 -5.41
C ILE A 110 -3.57 6.88 -4.15
N MET A 111 -4.35 5.81 -4.01
CA MET A 111 -5.08 5.52 -2.78
C MET A 111 -4.61 4.18 -2.23
N GLN A 112 -4.32 4.13 -0.93
CA GLN A 112 -4.04 2.90 -0.21
C GLN A 112 -4.83 2.88 1.10
N ARG A 113 -5.56 1.80 1.36
CA ARG A 113 -6.30 1.59 2.60
C ARG A 113 -5.84 0.29 3.24
N VAL A 114 -5.51 0.36 4.52
CA VAL A 114 -5.09 -0.77 5.33
C VAL A 114 -6.01 -0.87 6.54
N GLU A 115 -6.56 -2.05 6.76
CA GLU A 115 -7.35 -2.35 7.95
C GLU A 115 -6.94 -3.70 8.55
N LEU A 116 -6.67 -3.69 9.86
CA LEU A 116 -6.40 -4.87 10.66
C LEU A 116 -7.55 -5.07 11.64
N ARG A 117 -8.22 -6.22 11.58
CA ARG A 117 -9.33 -6.57 12.48
C ARG A 117 -8.93 -7.74 13.37
N ARG A 118 -9.14 -7.59 14.68
CA ARG A 118 -8.86 -8.61 15.70
C ARG A 118 -10.00 -8.70 16.71
N GLN A 119 -10.11 -9.83 17.41
CA GLN A 119 -11.06 -9.91 18.53
C GLN A 119 -10.59 -9.04 19.70
N SER A 120 -9.26 -8.98 19.92
CA SER A 120 -8.65 -8.13 20.93
C SER A 120 -7.31 -7.57 20.47
N ALA A 121 -6.87 -6.46 21.07
CA ALA A 121 -5.58 -5.84 20.77
C ALA A 121 -4.39 -6.79 21.01
N ARG A 122 -4.51 -7.74 21.95
CA ARG A 122 -3.47 -8.72 22.28
C ARG A 122 -3.12 -9.65 21.11
N GLU A 123 -4.04 -9.85 20.16
CA GLU A 123 -3.78 -10.63 18.94
C GLU A 123 -2.85 -9.93 17.94
N LEU A 124 -2.65 -8.61 18.08
CA LEU A 124 -1.65 -7.87 17.29
C LEU A 124 -0.30 -7.84 17.98
N HIS A 125 -0.30 -7.54 19.28
CA HIS A 125 0.88 -7.54 20.12
C HIS A 125 0.49 -7.59 21.60
N LEU A 126 1.31 -8.22 22.45
CA LEU A 126 1.04 -8.34 23.90
C LEU A 126 0.76 -6.97 24.56
N LEU A 127 1.55 -5.96 24.17
CA LEU A 127 1.48 -4.59 24.69
C LEU A 127 0.41 -3.71 24.02
N ALA A 128 -0.18 -4.14 22.91
CA ALA A 128 -1.18 -3.34 22.19
C ALA A 128 -2.46 -3.11 23.01
N GLY A 129 -2.77 -4.00 23.97
CA GLY A 129 -3.88 -3.81 24.91
C GLY A 129 -3.72 -2.58 25.82
N LEU A 130 -2.50 -2.07 25.99
CA LEU A 130 -2.22 -0.88 26.81
C LEU A 130 -2.22 0.42 26.00
N ALA A 131 -1.96 0.33 24.69
CA ALA A 131 -1.82 1.51 23.83
C ALA A 131 -3.17 2.09 23.37
N GLY A 132 -4.26 1.31 23.41
CA GLY A 132 -5.59 1.73 22.96
C GLY A 132 -5.71 1.81 21.44
N GLU A 133 -6.92 1.54 20.91
CA GLU A 133 -7.18 1.41 19.47
C GLU A 133 -6.87 2.70 18.67
N SER A 134 -7.26 3.85 19.21
CA SER A 134 -7.08 5.16 18.55
C SER A 134 -5.60 5.52 18.38
N ARG A 135 -4.78 5.26 19.40
CA ARG A 135 -3.34 5.56 19.35
C ARG A 135 -2.65 4.65 18.34
N LEU A 136 -2.98 3.36 18.35
CA LEU A 136 -2.44 2.39 17.40
C LEU A 136 -2.84 2.70 15.96
N SER A 137 -4.08 3.14 15.72
CA SER A 137 -4.50 3.62 14.40
C SER A 137 -3.74 4.86 13.96
N THR A 138 -3.48 5.80 14.87
CA THR A 138 -2.71 7.00 14.58
C THR A 138 -1.25 6.68 14.21
N GLU A 139 -0.61 5.79 14.96
CA GLU A 139 0.76 5.37 14.65
C GLU A 139 0.84 4.55 13.35
N MET A 140 -0.12 3.66 13.10
CA MET A 140 -0.22 2.95 11.82
C MET A 140 -0.45 3.92 10.66
N GLN A 141 -1.29 4.93 10.84
CA GLN A 141 -1.52 5.98 9.85
C GLN A 141 -0.23 6.72 9.50
N LYS A 142 0.56 7.12 10.50
CA LYS A 142 1.87 7.76 10.27
C LYS A 142 2.80 6.84 9.48
N GLY A 143 2.94 5.59 9.91
CA GLY A 143 3.81 4.61 9.24
C GLY A 143 3.41 4.35 7.79
N VAL A 144 2.11 4.20 7.50
CA VAL A 144 1.61 4.05 6.12
C VAL A 144 1.90 5.30 5.30
N THR A 145 1.65 6.49 5.84
CA THR A 145 1.93 7.76 5.13
C THR A 145 3.42 7.91 4.80
N GLU A 146 4.31 7.65 5.76
CA GLU A 146 5.76 7.72 5.57
C GLU A 146 6.24 6.72 4.52
N MET A 147 5.76 5.47 4.61
CA MET A 147 6.07 4.41 3.65
C MET A 147 5.64 4.78 2.23
N MET A 148 4.42 5.29 2.07
CA MET A 148 3.90 5.71 0.77
C MET A 148 4.65 6.91 0.20
N ARG A 149 4.96 7.92 1.02
CA ARG A 149 5.74 9.09 0.57
C ARG A 149 7.15 8.71 0.13
N ALA A 150 7.83 7.86 0.88
CA ALA A 150 9.14 7.35 0.51
C ALA A 150 9.10 6.54 -0.80
N PHE A 151 8.07 5.70 -0.97
CA PHE A 151 7.84 5.00 -2.23
C PHE A 151 7.63 5.97 -3.40
N LEU A 152 6.78 6.98 -3.25
CA LEU A 152 6.47 7.96 -4.31
C LEU A 152 7.68 8.83 -4.68
N GLN A 153 8.52 9.19 -3.71
CA GLN A 153 9.78 9.87 -3.96
C GLN A 153 10.73 9.00 -4.81
N ARG A 154 10.88 7.72 -4.47
CA ARG A 154 11.71 6.77 -5.24
C ARG A 154 11.11 6.48 -6.62
N ALA A 155 9.78 6.39 -6.70
CA ALA A 155 9.05 6.24 -7.95
C ALA A 155 9.30 7.42 -8.89
N ARG A 156 9.27 8.66 -8.36
CA ARG A 156 9.61 9.86 -9.12
C ARG A 156 11.01 9.78 -9.71
N ILE A 157 12.01 9.44 -8.89
CA ILE A 157 13.40 9.29 -9.35
C ILE A 157 13.50 8.22 -10.47
N ARG A 158 12.81 7.08 -10.33
CA ARG A 158 12.84 6.00 -11.33
C ARG A 158 12.09 6.36 -12.62
N LEU A 159 10.98 7.09 -12.53
CA LEU A 159 10.15 7.45 -13.68
C LEU A 159 10.72 8.63 -14.47
N GLU A 160 11.26 9.63 -13.78
CA GLU A 160 11.77 10.86 -14.39
C GLU A 160 13.28 10.81 -14.68
N GLY A 161 14.02 9.92 -13.99
CA GLY A 161 15.47 9.80 -14.11
C GLY A 161 15.97 8.84 -15.19
N SER A 162 15.09 8.20 -15.99
CA SER A 162 15.53 7.41 -17.16
C SER A 162 15.21 8.10 -18.48
N ASN A 163 15.60 9.37 -18.55
CA ASN A 163 15.79 10.11 -19.80
C ASN A 163 17.22 9.88 -20.31
#